data_AF-A0A7K6YED8-F1
#
_entry.id   AF-A0A7K6YED8-F1
#
_cell.length_a   1.000
_cell.length_b   1.000
_cell.length_c   1.000
_cell.angle_alpha   90.00
_cell.angle_beta   90.00
_cell.angle_gamma   90.00
#
_symmetry.space_group_name_H-M   'P 1'
#
loop_
_entity.id
_entity.type
_entity.pdbx_description
1 polymer ?
#
loop_
_entity_poly.entity_id
_entity_poly.type
_entity_poly.pdbx_seq_one_letter_code
_entity_poly.pdbx_strand_id
1 'polypeptide(L)'
;QIAEGMAFIEKRNYIHRDLRAANILVSAILVCKIADFGLARVIEDNEYTAREGAKFPIKWTAPEAINYGSFTIKSDIWSFGILLTEIITYGRIPYPGMSSVEVIRALEHGYRMPRTDNCPEELYDIMMRCWKTKPEDRPTFEYTQSVLEDFFTATESQYQ
;
A
#
# COMPACT_ATOMS: atom_id res chain seq x y z
N GLN A 1 11.30 6.62 4.04
CA GLN A 1 10.72 6.53 5.40
C GLN A 1 9.69 5.39 5.55
N ILE A 2 8.44 5.50 5.06
CA ILE A 2 7.45 4.41 5.26
C ILE A 2 7.83 3.14 4.49
N ALA A 3 8.23 3.27 3.22
CA ALA A 3 8.70 2.15 2.41
C ALA A 3 9.91 1.43 3.05
N GLU A 4 10.88 2.20 3.57
CA GLU A 4 12.03 1.70 4.32
C GLU A 4 11.62 0.89 5.57
N GLY A 5 10.67 1.40 6.36
CA GLY A 5 10.13 0.66 7.50
C GLY A 5 9.44 -0.64 7.09
N MET A 6 8.70 -0.63 5.98
CA MET A 6 8.05 -1.83 5.44
C MET A 6 9.06 -2.81 4.81
N ALA A 7 10.17 -2.33 4.24
CA ALA A 7 11.25 -3.18 3.74
C ALA A 7 11.94 -3.93 4.90
N PHE A 8 12.08 -3.28 6.06
CA PHE A 8 12.52 -3.95 7.27
C PHE A 8 11.53 -5.04 7.72
N ILE A 9 10.22 -4.75 7.70
CA ILE A 9 9.15 -5.71 8.03
C ILE A 9 9.18 -6.92 7.08
N GLU A 10 9.28 -6.67 5.76
CA GLU A 10 9.44 -7.68 4.71
C GLU A 10 10.64 -8.58 5.00
N LYS A 11 11.82 -8.02 5.27
CA LYS A 11 13.04 -8.77 5.59
C LYS A 11 12.94 -9.61 6.85
N ARG A 12 12.03 -9.26 7.77
CA ARG A 12 11.77 -10.02 9.01
C ARG A 12 10.69 -11.08 8.85
N ASN A 13 10.15 -11.28 7.64
CA ASN A 13 9.04 -12.19 7.36
C ASN A 13 7.79 -11.86 8.23
N TYR A 14 7.51 -10.57 8.41
CA TYR A 14 6.30 -10.08 9.06
C TYR A 14 5.34 -9.49 8.03
N ILE A 15 4.06 -9.45 8.39
CA ILE A 15 3.02 -8.72 7.66
C ILE A 15 2.36 -7.72 8.60
N HIS A 16 2.10 -6.51 8.10
CA HIS A 16 1.45 -5.42 8.82
C HIS A 16 -0.09 -5.58 8.86
N ARG A 17 -0.73 -5.86 7.72
CA ARG A 17 -2.18 -6.11 7.53
C ARG A 17 -3.13 -4.92 7.67
N ASP A 18 -2.69 -3.81 8.27
CA ASP A 18 -3.47 -2.55 8.33
C ASP A 18 -2.61 -1.33 7.96
N LEU A 19 -1.89 -1.39 6.84
CA LEU A 19 -1.02 -0.28 6.41
C LEU A 19 -1.85 0.84 5.76
N ARG A 20 -1.94 1.99 6.42
CA ARG A 20 -2.70 3.18 5.97
C ARG A 20 -2.25 4.44 6.71
N ALA A 21 -2.63 5.61 6.23
CA ALA A 21 -2.14 6.88 6.79
C ALA A 21 -2.50 7.03 8.28
N ALA A 22 -3.67 6.54 8.70
CA ALA A 22 -4.11 6.54 10.10
C ALA A 22 -3.17 5.77 11.05
N ASN A 23 -2.37 4.84 10.53
CA ASN A 23 -1.42 4.02 11.29
C ASN A 23 0.03 4.45 11.06
N ILE A 24 0.25 5.64 10.50
CA ILE A 24 1.56 6.27 10.39
C ILE A 24 1.62 7.45 11.37
N LEU A 25 2.55 7.39 12.32
CA LEU A 25 2.82 8.46 13.26
C LEU A 25 3.87 9.40 12.68
N VAL A 26 3.73 10.70 12.95
CA VAL A 26 4.65 11.74 12.49
C VAL A 26 5.22 12.48 13.69
N SER A 27 6.55 12.59 13.75
CA SER A 27 7.23 13.35 14.81
C SER A 27 7.28 14.85 14.51
N ALA A 28 7.70 15.67 15.49
CA ALA A 28 7.89 17.11 15.33
C ALA A 28 8.91 17.51 14.24
N ILE A 29 9.78 16.58 13.84
CA ILE A 29 10.80 16.78 12.78
C ILE A 29 10.45 16.01 11.50
N LEU A 30 9.16 15.73 11.27
CA LEU A 30 8.64 15.05 10.07
C LEU A 30 9.20 13.64 9.84
N VAL A 31 9.57 12.96 10.92
CA VAL A 31 9.92 11.53 10.85
C VAL A 31 8.63 10.71 10.91
N CYS A 32 8.40 9.90 9.89
CA CYS A 32 7.26 8.98 9.80
C CYS A 32 7.64 7.63 10.41
N LYS A 33 6.77 7.08 11.26
CA LYS A 33 6.94 5.76 11.88
C LYS A 33 5.67 4.94 11.72
N ILE A 34 5.84 3.69 11.29
CA ILE A 34 4.75 2.72 11.18
C ILE A 34 4.32 2.33 12.59
N ALA A 35 3.01 2.33 12.84
CA ALA A 35 2.40 1.98 14.11
C ALA A 35 1.26 0.98 13.90
N ASP A 36 0.66 0.55 15.01
CA ASP A 36 -0.43 -0.43 15.07
C ASP A 36 -0.10 -1.79 14.43
N PHE A 37 0.92 -2.42 14.98
CA PHE A 37 1.24 -3.83 14.76
C PHE A 37 0.25 -4.78 15.45
N GLY A 38 -0.91 -4.31 15.94
CA GLY A 38 -1.88 -5.13 16.68
C GLY A 38 -2.48 -6.28 15.86
N LEU A 39 -2.42 -6.17 14.54
CA LEU A 39 -2.75 -7.25 13.60
C LEU A 39 -1.53 -7.93 12.98
N ALA A 40 -0.33 -7.40 13.21
CA ALA A 40 0.90 -7.90 12.63
C ALA A 40 1.28 -9.25 13.24
N ARG A 41 1.79 -10.16 12.41
CA ARG A 41 2.14 -11.53 12.83
C ARG A 41 3.39 -12.01 12.10
N VAL A 42 4.19 -12.83 12.79
CA VAL A 42 5.19 -13.71 12.17
C VAL A 42 4.46 -14.76 11.37
N ILE A 43 5.00 -15.10 10.20
CA ILE A 43 4.46 -16.19 9.40
C ILE A 43 5.56 -17.20 9.11
N GLU A 44 5.26 -18.47 9.35
CA GLU A 44 6.17 -19.59 9.06
C GLU A 44 6.12 -20.01 7.58
N ASP A 45 4.97 -19.88 6.92
CA ASP A 45 4.71 -20.34 5.53
C ASP A 45 4.27 -19.22 4.55
N ASN A 46 4.79 -18.00 4.70
CA ASN A 46 4.54 -16.81 3.84
C ASN A 46 3.10 -16.32 3.63
N GLU A 47 2.06 -17.04 4.07
CA GLU A 47 0.66 -16.62 4.00
C GLU A 47 -0.07 -16.76 5.35
N TYR A 48 -1.02 -15.85 5.60
CA TYR A 48 -1.96 -15.95 6.71
C TYR A 48 -3.40 -15.89 6.22
N THR A 49 -4.22 -16.87 6.61
CA THR A 49 -5.66 -16.88 6.35
C THR A 49 -6.43 -16.30 7.54
N ALA A 50 -7.15 -15.20 7.33
CA ALA A 50 -8.02 -14.63 8.37
C ALA A 50 -9.24 -15.51 8.66
N ARG A 51 -9.74 -15.48 9.91
CA ARG A 51 -10.98 -16.15 10.31
C ARG A 51 -12.21 -15.39 9.77
N GLU A 52 -13.30 -16.11 9.51
CA GLU A 52 -14.60 -15.52 9.17
C GLU A 52 -15.01 -14.45 10.19
N GLY A 53 -15.48 -13.30 9.70
CA GLY A 53 -15.95 -12.18 10.53
C GLY A 53 -14.87 -11.16 10.95
N ALA A 54 -13.62 -11.31 10.53
CA ALA A 54 -12.60 -10.28 10.73
C ALA A 54 -12.99 -8.97 10.02
N LYS A 55 -12.99 -7.84 10.74
CA LYS A 55 -13.23 -6.51 10.17
C LYS A 55 -11.89 -5.88 9.80
N PHE A 56 -11.72 -5.53 8.53
CA PHE A 56 -10.57 -4.80 8.01
C PHE A 56 -11.04 -3.66 7.10
N PRO A 57 -10.20 -2.61 6.91
CA PRO A 57 -10.59 -1.45 6.13
C PRO A 57 -10.57 -1.75 4.62
N ILE A 58 -11.70 -2.24 4.10
CA ILE A 58 -11.88 -2.74 2.72
C ILE A 58 -11.20 -1.89 1.64
N LYS A 59 -11.26 -0.56 1.74
CA LYS A 59 -10.69 0.34 0.72
C LYS A 59 -9.16 0.35 0.66
N TRP A 60 -8.48 -0.17 1.67
CA TRP A 60 -7.02 -0.32 1.71
C TRP A 60 -6.59 -1.76 1.48
N THR A 61 -7.50 -2.73 1.66
CA THR A 61 -7.19 -4.14 1.62
C THR A 61 -7.11 -4.66 0.19
N ALA A 62 -6.10 -5.50 -0.09
CA ALA A 62 -5.94 -6.13 -1.39
C ALA A 62 -7.10 -7.10 -1.73
N PRO A 63 -7.47 -7.28 -3.01
CA PRO A 63 -8.61 -8.13 -3.39
C PRO A 63 -8.52 -9.57 -2.89
N GLU A 64 -7.33 -10.18 -2.93
CA GLU A 64 -7.11 -11.54 -2.43
C GLU A 64 -7.27 -11.65 -0.90
N ALA A 65 -6.89 -10.60 -0.18
CA ALA A 65 -7.07 -10.51 1.27
C ALA A 65 -8.55 -10.30 1.64
N ILE A 66 -9.33 -9.60 0.81
CA ILE A 66 -10.79 -9.46 0.99
C ILE A 66 -11.50 -10.78 0.69
N ASN A 67 -11.21 -11.38 -0.46
CA ASN A 67 -11.99 -12.51 -0.98
C ASN A 67 -11.65 -13.83 -0.31
N TYR A 68 -10.37 -14.04 0.05
CA TYR A 68 -9.87 -15.32 0.54
C TYR A 68 -9.22 -15.20 1.92
N GLY A 69 -9.20 -14.00 2.50
CA GLY A 69 -8.49 -13.76 3.74
C GLY A 69 -6.98 -13.96 3.62
N SER A 70 -6.40 -13.99 2.41
CA SER A 70 -4.97 -14.22 2.17
C SER A 70 -4.18 -12.94 2.38
N PHE A 71 -3.57 -12.81 3.56
CA PHE A 71 -2.67 -11.72 3.89
C PHE A 71 -1.23 -12.16 3.66
N THR A 72 -0.53 -11.41 2.80
CA THR A 72 0.89 -11.57 2.46
C THR A 72 1.58 -10.20 2.50
N ILE A 73 2.91 -10.17 2.48
CA ILE A 73 3.63 -8.88 2.30
C ILE A 73 3.20 -8.18 1.00
N LYS A 74 2.76 -8.93 -0.02
CA LYS A 74 2.23 -8.38 -1.27
C LYS A 74 0.86 -7.72 -1.09
N SER A 75 0.07 -8.15 -0.12
CA SER A 75 -1.16 -7.44 0.27
C SER A 75 -0.86 -6.12 1.00
N ASP A 76 0.26 -6.04 1.73
CA ASP A 76 0.75 -4.76 2.29
C ASP A 76 1.28 -3.83 1.19
N ILE A 77 1.91 -4.36 0.13
CA ILE A 77 2.32 -3.56 -1.04
C ILE A 77 1.11 -2.90 -1.72
N TRP A 78 -0.02 -3.61 -1.84
CA TRP A 78 -1.26 -3.01 -2.33
C TRP A 78 -1.70 -1.85 -1.43
N SER A 79 -1.72 -2.10 -0.12
CA SER A 79 -2.10 -1.11 0.89
C SER A 79 -1.19 0.11 0.85
N PHE A 80 0.11 -0.09 0.59
CA PHE A 80 1.07 0.99 0.36
C PHE A 80 0.72 1.84 -0.86
N GLY A 81 0.27 1.25 -1.97
CA GLY A 81 -0.22 2.02 -3.12
C GLY A 81 -1.42 2.90 -2.76
N ILE A 82 -2.34 2.40 -1.93
CA ILE A 82 -3.47 3.20 -1.41
C ILE A 82 -2.97 4.32 -0.50
N LEU A 83 -2.00 4.04 0.37
CA LEU A 83 -1.36 5.04 1.23
C LEU A 83 -0.68 6.16 0.43
N LEU A 84 -0.03 5.85 -0.70
CA LEU A 84 0.52 6.88 -1.59
C LEU A 84 -0.59 7.81 -2.12
N THR A 85 -1.77 7.26 -2.41
CA THR A 85 -2.94 8.06 -2.80
C THR A 85 -3.37 8.98 -1.65
N GLU A 86 -3.42 8.48 -0.42
CA GLU A 86 -3.73 9.32 0.75
C GLU A 86 -2.71 10.46 0.89
N ILE A 87 -1.41 10.18 0.72
CA ILE A 87 -0.35 11.19 0.84
C ILE A 87 -0.51 12.29 -0.22
N ILE A 88 -0.65 11.94 -1.50
CA ILE A 88 -0.73 12.93 -2.58
C ILE A 88 -2.06 13.70 -2.60
N THR A 89 -3.10 13.17 -1.95
CA THR A 89 -4.41 13.81 -1.82
C THR A 89 -4.67 14.42 -0.44
N TYR A 90 -3.62 14.56 0.38
CA TYR A 90 -3.69 15.17 1.72
C TYR A 90 -4.71 14.51 2.65
N GLY A 91 -4.79 13.18 2.63
CA GLY A 91 -5.64 12.37 3.49
C GLY A 91 -7.08 12.17 3.00
N ARG A 92 -7.35 12.43 1.71
CA ARG A 92 -8.67 12.14 1.14
C ARG A 92 -8.96 10.64 1.22
N ILE A 93 -10.21 10.30 1.52
CA ILE A 93 -10.67 8.91 1.52
C ILE A 93 -10.42 8.25 0.14
N PRO A 94 -9.82 7.06 0.08
CA PRO A 94 -9.69 6.31 -1.17
C PRO A 94 -11.07 6.03 -1.79
N TYR A 95 -11.11 5.90 -3.12
CA TYR A 95 -12.34 5.65 -3.87
C TYR A 95 -13.48 6.60 -3.46
N PRO A 96 -13.32 7.92 -3.64
CA PRO A 96 -14.29 8.90 -3.17
C PRO A 96 -15.66 8.67 -3.82
N GLY A 97 -16.72 8.69 -3.02
CA GLY A 97 -18.09 8.45 -3.48
C GLY A 97 -18.49 6.98 -3.65
N MET A 98 -17.56 6.03 -3.48
CA MET A 98 -17.86 4.59 -3.57
C MET A 98 -17.98 3.97 -2.17
N SER A 99 -19.00 3.12 -1.98
CA SER A 99 -19.12 2.21 -0.84
C SER A 99 -18.13 1.05 -0.95
N SER A 100 -17.89 0.33 0.16
CA SER A 100 -16.99 -0.84 0.18
C SER A 100 -17.40 -1.91 -0.85
N VAL A 101 -18.70 -2.15 -1.03
CA VAL A 101 -19.22 -3.15 -1.99
C VAL A 101 -18.96 -2.71 -3.43
N GLU A 102 -19.13 -1.42 -3.73
CA GLU A 102 -18.85 -0.88 -5.06
C GLU A 102 -17.35 -0.93 -5.38
N VAL A 103 -16.48 -0.67 -4.39
CA VAL A 103 -15.03 -0.79 -4.56
C VAL A 103 -14.64 -2.22 -4.92
N ILE A 104 -15.13 -3.23 -4.18
CA ILE A 104 -14.85 -4.64 -4.46
C ILE A 104 -15.24 -4.98 -5.91
N ARG A 105 -16.48 -4.67 -6.29
CA ARG A 105 -16.98 -4.95 -7.65
C ARG A 105 -16.15 -4.23 -8.73
N ALA A 106 -15.79 -2.97 -8.51
CA ALA A 106 -15.02 -2.22 -9.48
C ALA A 106 -13.61 -2.82 -9.67
N LEU A 107 -12.95 -3.20 -8.57
CA LEU A 107 -11.62 -3.81 -8.61
C LEU A 107 -11.61 -5.15 -9.36
N GLU A 108 -12.66 -5.96 -9.21
CA GLU A 108 -12.86 -7.21 -9.96
C GLU A 108 -12.98 -6.98 -11.47
N HIS A 109 -13.55 -5.85 -11.89
CA HIS A 109 -13.64 -5.43 -13.29
C HIS A 109 -12.41 -4.66 -13.77
N GLY A 110 -11.32 -4.66 -13.00
CA GLY A 110 -10.03 -4.07 -13.39
C GLY A 110 -9.93 -2.56 -13.13
N TYR A 111 -10.91 -1.93 -12.48
CA TYR A 111 -10.81 -0.52 -12.11
C TYR A 111 -9.60 -0.26 -11.21
N ARG A 112 -8.94 0.89 -11.41
CA ARG A 112 -7.96 1.47 -10.47
C ARG A 112 -8.25 2.96 -10.33
N MET A 113 -7.91 3.55 -9.18
CA MET A 113 -8.12 4.99 -8.97
C MET A 113 -7.32 5.77 -10.02
N PRO A 114 -7.92 6.77 -10.68
CA PRO A 114 -7.21 7.57 -11.68
C PRO A 114 -6.13 8.45 -11.03
N ARG A 115 -5.12 8.81 -11.83
CA ARG A 115 -4.11 9.80 -11.43
C ARG A 115 -4.78 11.14 -11.15
N THR A 116 -4.38 11.81 -10.07
CA THR A 116 -4.81 13.18 -9.79
C THR A 116 -3.89 14.19 -10.48
N ASP A 117 -4.39 15.39 -10.76
CA ASP A 117 -3.65 16.41 -11.52
C ASP A 117 -2.31 16.78 -10.87
N ASN A 118 -2.24 16.74 -9.54
CA ASN A 118 -1.05 17.06 -8.75
C ASN A 118 -0.10 15.85 -8.53
N CYS A 119 -0.43 14.66 -9.04
CA CYS A 119 0.39 13.47 -8.87
C CYS A 119 1.33 13.29 -10.07
N PRO A 120 2.67 13.27 -9.88
CA PRO A 120 3.62 12.94 -10.93
C PRO A 120 3.31 11.58 -11.58
N GLU A 121 3.57 11.45 -12.88
CA GLU A 121 3.30 10.22 -13.63
C GLU A 121 4.10 9.04 -13.08
N GLU A 122 5.35 9.28 -12.73
CA GLU A 122 6.26 8.29 -12.15
C GLU A 122 5.77 7.77 -10.81
N LEU A 123 5.19 8.65 -9.98
CA LEU A 123 4.61 8.25 -8.70
C LEU A 123 3.34 7.42 -8.91
N TYR A 124 2.51 7.81 -9.88
CA TYR A 124 1.32 7.04 -10.24
C TYR A 124 1.66 5.68 -10.82
N ASP A 125 2.73 5.56 -11.60
CA ASP A 125 3.24 4.29 -12.09
C ASP A 125 3.65 3.34 -10.95
N ILE A 126 4.26 3.87 -9.89
CA ILE A 126 4.54 3.10 -8.67
C ILE A 126 3.23 2.60 -8.06
N MET A 127 2.21 3.46 -7.92
CA MET A 127 0.88 3.05 -7.41
C MET A 127 0.26 1.94 -8.26
N MET A 128 0.31 2.07 -9.59
CA MET A 128 -0.22 1.06 -10.52
C MET A 128 0.53 -0.28 -10.46
N ARG A 129 1.84 -0.26 -10.17
CA ARG A 129 2.62 -1.48 -9.89
C ARG A 129 2.21 -2.11 -8.56
N CYS A 130 1.96 -1.32 -7.52
CA CYS A 130 1.42 -1.80 -6.26
C CYS A 130 0.04 -2.46 -6.43
N TRP A 131 -0.77 -1.99 -7.36
CA TRP A 131 -2.13 -2.48 -7.60
C TRP A 131 -2.26 -3.53 -8.72
N LYS A 132 -1.18 -4.27 -9.05
CA LYS A 132 -1.30 -5.43 -9.94
C LYS A 132 -2.26 -6.46 -9.34
N THR A 133 -3.11 -7.02 -10.20
CA THR A 133 -4.14 -8.00 -9.78
C THR A 133 -3.48 -9.23 -9.15
N LYS A 134 -2.45 -9.77 -9.80
CA LYS A 134 -1.64 -10.87 -9.28
C LYS A 134 -0.67 -10.35 -8.20
N PRO A 135 -0.70 -10.88 -6.97
CA PRO A 135 0.20 -10.45 -5.90
C PRO A 135 1.69 -10.57 -6.24
N GLU A 136 2.07 -11.62 -6.96
CA GLU A 136 3.44 -11.91 -7.37
C GLU A 136 4.02 -10.88 -8.36
N ASP A 137 3.16 -10.19 -9.12
CA ASP A 137 3.56 -9.13 -10.06
C ASP A 137 3.79 -7.78 -9.36
N ARG A 138 3.46 -7.66 -8.07
CA ARG A 138 3.66 -6.44 -7.29
C ARG A 138 5.14 -6.34 -6.87
N PRO A 139 5.69 -5.13 -6.73
CA PRO A 139 7.10 -4.96 -6.33
C PRO A 139 7.37 -5.46 -4.90
N THR A 140 8.64 -5.54 -4.52
CA THR A 140 9.05 -5.67 -3.11
C THR A 140 9.07 -4.30 -2.45
N PHE A 141 9.09 -4.26 -1.11
CA PHE A 141 9.29 -2.99 -0.41
C PHE A 141 10.71 -2.50 -0.57
N GLU A 142 11.71 -3.39 -0.67
CA GLU A 142 13.09 -3.02 -1.02
C GLU A 142 13.17 -2.26 -2.34
N TYR A 143 12.52 -2.76 -3.41
CA TYR A 143 12.47 -2.06 -4.70
C TYR A 143 11.71 -0.73 -4.60
N THR A 144 10.59 -0.73 -3.88
CA THR A 144 9.77 0.49 -3.75
C THR A 144 10.50 1.56 -2.95
N GLN A 145 11.28 1.17 -1.94
CA GLN A 145 12.15 2.05 -1.18
C GLN A 145 13.19 2.71 -2.08
N SER A 146 13.96 1.92 -2.86
CA SER A 146 15.03 2.47 -3.69
C SER A 146 14.52 3.46 -4.73
N VAL A 147 13.40 3.14 -5.41
CA VAL A 147 12.78 4.05 -6.38
C VAL A 147 12.32 5.36 -5.73
N LEU A 148 11.80 5.32 -4.50
CA LEU A 148 11.33 6.52 -3.80
C LEU A 148 12.47 7.37 -3.21
N GLU A 149 13.59 6.75 -2.84
CA GLU A 149 14.79 7.46 -2.36
C GLU A 149 15.45 8.25 -3.48
N ASP A 150 15.52 7.67 -4.69
CA ASP A 150 16.12 8.30 -5.86
C ASP A 150 15.13 9.15 -6.68
N PHE A 151 13.90 9.34 -6.20
CA PHE A 151 12.80 9.89 -6.98
C PHE A 151 13.10 11.27 -7.57
N PHE A 152 13.70 12.18 -6.80
CA PHE A 152 14.04 13.53 -7.28
C PHE A 152 15.35 13.53 -8.09
N THR A 153 16.36 12.76 -7.68
CA THR A 153 17.65 12.67 -8.40
C THR A 153 17.51 12.09 -9.81
N ALA A 154 16.59 11.13 -9.99
CA ALA A 154 16.30 10.51 -11.27
C ALA A 154 15.34 11.32 -12.16
N THR A 155 14.50 12.20 -11.59
CA THR A 155 13.55 13.02 -12.35
C THR A 155 14.09 14.43 -12.68
N GLU A 156 15.03 14.95 -11.90
CA GLU A 156 15.68 16.26 -12.16
C GLU A 156 16.67 16.23 -13.32
N SER A 157 17.24 15.07 -13.66
CA SER A 157 18.22 14.92 -14.73
C SER A 157 17.66 15.03 -16.16
N GLN A 158 16.35 15.32 -16.30
CA GLN A 158 15.69 15.64 -17.58
C GLN A 158 15.32 17.13 -17.74
N TYR A 159 15.65 17.99 -16.77
CA TYR A 159 15.42 19.43 -16.83
C TYR A 159 16.70 20.25 -16.60
N GLN A 160 17.76 19.95 -17.37
CA GLN A 160 18.86 20.88 -17.65
C GLN A 160 19.12 20.98 -19.15
#